data_AF-A0A955YEK6-F1
#
_entry.id   AF-A0A955YEK6-F1
#
_cell.length_a   1.000
_cell.length_b   1.000
_cell.length_c   1.000
_cell.angle_alpha   90.00
_cell.angle_beta   90.00
_cell.angle_gamma   90.00
#
_symmetry.space_group_name_H-M   'P 1'
#
loop_
_entity.id
_entity.type
_entity.pdbx_description
1 polymer ?
#
loop_
_entity_poly.entity_id
_entity_poly.type
_entity_poly.pdbx_seq_one_letter_code
_entity_poly.pdbx_strand_id
1 'polypeptide(L)'
;MLFKSSSMFSGVLLALLLAPGCGGGNDRPPTCAGDPGTLGCACVDGTTCDDGLVCSESLCASPDLRELSVGSPEVRGCEVLVTESDGVVANVTFASSLEGTFIRQAPRAAISFVTQADSAVPGGAIQVAVTGASSGVVLTTANCVDAAGAPVTNANVSLR
;
A
#
# COMPACT_ATOMS: atom_id res chain seq x y z
N MET A 1 62.73 1.60 -14.49
CA MET A 1 62.45 2.81 -13.68
C MET A 1 61.24 2.45 -12.82
N LEU A 2 61.28 1.96 -11.59
CA LEU A 2 62.15 2.15 -10.41
C LEU A 2 62.03 3.53 -9.75
N PHE A 3 60.96 3.69 -8.97
CA PHE A 3 60.81 4.53 -7.76
C PHE A 3 59.97 3.64 -6.79
N LYS A 4 60.43 3.08 -5.65
CA LYS A 4 61.16 3.61 -4.48
C LYS A 4 60.36 4.73 -3.81
N SER A 5 60.00 4.77 -2.53
CA SER A 5 60.09 3.90 -1.34
C SER A 5 59.49 4.73 -0.19
N SER A 6 59.01 4.06 0.87
CA SER A 6 58.95 4.56 2.27
C SER A 6 57.93 5.66 2.59
N SER A 7 57.38 5.84 3.80
CA SER A 7 57.30 5.11 5.07
C SER A 7 56.48 6.01 6.02
N MET A 8 55.91 5.42 7.08
CA MET A 8 55.58 6.04 8.38
C MET A 8 54.45 7.09 8.43
N PHE A 9 53.39 6.80 9.20
CA PHE A 9 53.24 7.32 10.58
C PHE A 9 51.93 6.86 11.22
N SER A 10 52.01 6.69 12.54
CA SER A 10 50.92 6.76 13.52
C SER A 10 49.81 5.73 13.47
N GLY A 11 49.99 4.71 14.31
CA GLY A 11 48.89 4.01 14.94
C GLY A 11 47.91 5.00 15.60
N VAL A 12 46.66 4.89 15.19
CA VAL A 12 45.53 5.41 15.95
C VAL A 12 44.98 4.23 16.75
N LEU A 13 45.22 4.31 18.05
CA LEU A 13 44.66 3.47 19.09
C LEU A 13 43.14 3.73 19.12
N LEU A 14 42.35 2.94 18.38
CA LEU A 14 40.89 3.06 18.42
C LEU A 14 40.36 2.29 19.62
N ALA A 15 40.01 3.03 20.67
CA ALA A 15 39.43 2.53 21.90
C ALA A 15 38.14 1.73 21.60
N LEU A 16 38.10 0.48 22.03
CA LEU A 16 36.88 -0.30 22.17
C LEU A 16 36.00 0.37 23.23
N LEU A 17 34.99 1.12 22.80
CA LEU A 17 33.88 1.52 23.63
C LEU A 17 32.90 0.35 23.71
N LEU A 18 32.84 -0.27 24.89
CA LEU A 18 31.78 -1.18 25.30
C LEU A 18 30.45 -0.41 25.30
N ALA A 19 29.59 -0.66 24.32
CA ALA A 19 28.21 -0.21 24.38
C ALA A 19 27.44 -1.06 25.41
N PRO A 20 26.69 -0.46 26.34
CA PRO A 20 25.78 -1.18 27.22
C PRO A 20 24.69 -1.86 26.38
N GLY A 21 24.42 -3.12 26.74
CA GLY A 21 23.59 -4.03 25.98
C GLY A 21 22.13 -3.61 25.79
N CYS A 22 21.53 -4.25 24.81
CA CYS A 22 20.10 -4.27 24.52
C CYS A 22 19.30 -4.58 25.79
N GLY A 23 18.70 -3.54 26.39
CA GLY A 23 17.61 -3.71 27.34
C GLY A 23 16.34 -4.04 26.57
N GLY A 24 15.88 -5.28 26.68
CA GLY A 24 14.56 -5.71 26.22
C GLY A 24 13.47 -5.04 27.06
N GLY A 25 12.99 -3.89 26.60
CA GLY A 25 11.69 -3.36 26.98
C GLY A 25 10.65 -3.88 26.00
N ASN A 26 9.68 -4.66 26.49
CA ASN A 26 8.45 -4.95 25.76
C ASN A 26 7.55 -3.70 25.76
N ASP A 27 8.11 -2.53 25.46
CA ASP A 27 7.37 -1.30 25.20
C ASP A 27 6.80 -1.43 23.80
N ARG A 28 5.79 -2.29 23.67
CA ARG A 28 4.87 -2.24 22.56
C ARG A 28 4.41 -0.77 22.50
N PRO A 29 4.62 -0.05 21.39
CA PRO A 29 4.07 1.30 21.25
C PRO A 29 2.59 1.22 21.63
N PRO A 30 2.03 2.25 22.30
CA PRO A 30 0.67 2.21 22.78
C PRO A 30 -0.23 1.82 21.61
N THR A 31 -0.73 0.57 21.63
CA THR A 31 -1.79 0.14 20.74
C THR A 31 -2.88 1.18 20.87
N CYS A 32 -3.42 1.66 19.75
CA CYS A 32 -4.51 2.62 19.72
C CYS A 32 -5.65 2.16 20.65
N ALA A 33 -5.61 2.59 21.91
CA ALA A 33 -6.54 2.17 22.95
C ALA A 33 -7.83 3.02 22.93
N GLY A 34 -7.93 3.94 21.97
CA GLY A 34 -9.05 4.83 21.75
C GLY A 34 -9.63 4.67 20.34
N ASP A 35 -10.79 5.29 20.12
CA ASP A 35 -11.45 5.31 18.82
C ASP A 35 -10.53 5.91 17.74
N PRO A 36 -10.66 5.49 16.48
CA PRO A 36 -9.94 6.07 15.34
C PRO A 36 -10.05 7.60 15.32
N GLY A 37 -8.93 8.30 15.13
CA GLY A 37 -8.85 9.77 15.11
C GLY A 37 -8.67 10.46 16.47
N THR A 38 -8.43 9.71 17.56
CA THR A 38 -8.18 10.29 18.89
C THR A 38 -6.72 10.70 19.14
N LEU A 39 -6.53 11.69 20.03
CA LEU A 39 -5.21 12.11 20.53
C LEU A 39 -4.48 10.91 21.14
N GLY A 40 -3.37 10.49 20.51
CA GLY A 40 -2.59 9.32 20.92
C GLY A 40 -2.39 8.28 19.80
N CYS A 41 -3.13 8.40 18.69
CA CYS A 41 -3.00 7.55 17.50
C CYS A 41 -2.28 8.27 16.36
N ALA A 42 -1.05 8.71 16.63
CA ALA A 42 -0.19 9.25 15.59
C ALA A 42 0.28 8.14 14.66
N CYS A 43 0.53 8.47 13.39
CA CYS A 43 1.05 7.49 12.44
C CYS A 43 2.46 7.02 12.85
N VAL A 44 2.64 5.72 12.93
CA VAL A 44 3.95 5.10 13.10
C VAL A 44 4.74 5.30 11.79
N ASP A 45 5.94 5.85 11.92
CA ASP A 45 6.85 6.18 10.80
C ASP A 45 6.20 7.02 9.67
N GLY A 46 5.24 7.89 10.04
CA GLY A 46 4.64 8.89 9.16
C GLY A 46 3.64 8.36 8.12
N THR A 47 3.43 7.05 8.02
CA THR A 47 2.52 6.46 7.03
C THR A 47 1.73 5.24 7.51
N THR A 48 2.11 4.63 8.64
CA THR A 48 1.53 3.36 9.08
C THR A 48 0.66 3.56 10.31
N CYS A 49 -0.45 2.83 10.38
CA CYS A 49 -1.34 2.78 11.53
C CYS A 49 -1.66 1.32 11.85
N ASP A 50 -1.87 1.02 13.13
CA ASP A 50 -2.27 -0.31 13.58
C ASP A 50 -3.76 -0.58 13.30
N ASP A 51 -4.17 -1.84 13.46
CA ASP A 51 -5.58 -2.28 13.48
C ASP A 51 -6.42 -1.92 12.23
N GLY A 52 -5.78 -1.87 11.05
CA GLY A 52 -6.45 -1.61 9.77
C GLY A 52 -6.83 -0.14 9.56
N LEU A 53 -6.33 0.76 10.40
CA LEU A 53 -6.47 2.20 10.24
C LEU A 53 -5.52 2.72 9.16
N VAL A 54 -5.82 3.92 8.68
CA VAL A 54 -5.02 4.61 7.66
C VAL A 54 -4.50 5.93 8.21
N CYS A 55 -3.23 6.22 7.93
CA CYS A 55 -2.64 7.51 8.23
C CYS A 55 -3.20 8.59 7.31
N SER A 56 -3.91 9.56 7.88
CA SER A 56 -4.38 10.76 7.20
C SER A 56 -4.08 11.97 8.07
N GLU A 57 -3.41 12.99 7.51
CA GLU A 57 -3.04 14.22 8.25
C GLU A 57 -2.34 13.96 9.60
N SER A 58 -1.45 12.95 9.64
CA SER A 58 -0.72 12.52 10.85
C SER A 58 -1.57 11.86 11.94
N LEU A 59 -2.82 11.51 11.65
CA LEU A 59 -3.73 10.78 12.53
C LEU A 59 -4.17 9.46 11.90
N CYS A 60 -4.32 8.42 12.72
CA CYS A 60 -4.89 7.16 12.28
C CYS A 60 -6.42 7.24 12.28
N ALA A 61 -7.02 7.17 11.09
CA ALA A 61 -8.47 7.22 10.89
C ALA A 61 -8.98 5.91 10.29
N SER A 62 -10.26 5.60 10.55
CA SER A 62 -10.95 4.52 9.83
C SER A 62 -11.17 4.94 8.38
N PRO A 63 -10.70 4.16 7.40
CA PRO A 63 -11.01 4.44 6.01
C PRO A 63 -12.47 4.11 5.69
N ASP A 64 -13.03 4.78 4.67
CA ASP A 64 -14.20 4.30 3.96
C ASP A 64 -13.76 3.13 3.04
N LEU A 65 -14.29 1.94 3.27
CA LEU A 65 -13.96 0.74 2.50
C LEU A 65 -14.92 0.62 1.31
N ARG A 66 -14.36 0.68 0.11
CA ARG A 66 -15.09 0.55 -1.16
C ARG A 66 -14.69 -0.72 -1.87
N GLU A 67 -15.64 -1.35 -2.55
CA GLU A 67 -15.34 -2.53 -3.36
C GLU A 67 -15.03 -2.10 -4.80
N LEU A 68 -13.86 -2.51 -5.33
CA LEU A 68 -13.62 -2.48 -6.76
C LEU A 68 -14.23 -3.75 -7.38
N SER A 69 -15.40 -3.60 -7.99
CA SER A 69 -16.20 -4.70 -8.50
C SER A 69 -16.01 -4.91 -10.00
N VAL A 70 -15.91 -6.16 -10.42
CA VAL A 70 -15.85 -6.58 -11.82
C VAL A 70 -17.05 -7.49 -12.11
N GLY A 71 -18.02 -6.98 -12.86
CA GLY A 71 -19.27 -7.67 -13.18
C GLY A 71 -19.19 -8.62 -14.38
N SER A 72 -18.10 -8.60 -15.14
CA SER A 72 -17.92 -9.41 -16.36
C SER A 72 -17.26 -10.77 -16.03
N PRO A 73 -17.97 -11.91 -16.14
CA PRO A 73 -17.48 -13.22 -15.73
C PRO A 73 -16.31 -13.76 -16.59
N GLU A 74 -16.10 -13.21 -17.78
CA GLU A 74 -14.99 -13.53 -18.68
C GLU A 74 -13.65 -12.91 -18.23
N VAL A 75 -13.66 -11.89 -17.37
CA VAL A 75 -12.46 -11.19 -16.93
C VAL A 75 -11.60 -12.07 -16.02
N ARG A 76 -10.30 -12.06 -16.26
CA ARG A 76 -9.26 -12.69 -15.43
C ARG A 76 -8.26 -11.71 -14.85
N GLY A 77 -8.21 -10.49 -15.37
CA GLY A 77 -7.39 -9.44 -14.79
C GLY A 77 -7.76 -8.08 -15.35
N CYS A 78 -7.42 -7.03 -14.61
CA CYS A 78 -7.59 -5.66 -15.06
C CYS A 78 -6.44 -4.78 -14.61
N GLU A 79 -6.20 -3.74 -15.39
CA GLU A 79 -5.50 -2.52 -15.01
C GLU A 79 -6.55 -1.41 -14.86
N VAL A 80 -6.68 -0.87 -13.65
CA VAL A 80 -7.64 0.16 -13.30
C VAL A 80 -6.90 1.41 -12.87
N LEU A 81 -7.36 2.56 -13.36
CA LEU A 81 -6.83 3.86 -13.01
C LEU A 81 -7.94 4.71 -12.41
N VAL A 82 -7.70 5.19 -11.20
CA VAL A 82 -8.57 6.15 -10.53
C VAL A 82 -7.90 7.52 -10.45
N THR A 83 -8.72 8.57 -10.43
CA THR A 83 -8.30 9.95 -10.17
C THR A 83 -8.88 10.41 -8.85
N GLU A 84 -8.08 11.15 -8.11
CA GLU A 84 -8.36 11.62 -6.75
C GLU A 84 -8.55 13.13 -6.73
N SER A 85 -9.56 13.61 -5.98
CA SER A 85 -9.77 15.03 -5.67
C SER A 85 -9.83 15.27 -4.16
N ASP A 86 -11.01 15.13 -3.58
CA ASP A 86 -11.38 15.30 -2.16
C ASP A 86 -11.38 13.96 -1.40
N GLY A 87 -11.06 12.87 -2.10
CA GLY A 87 -10.81 11.54 -1.54
C GLY A 87 -9.47 11.00 -2.01
N VAL A 88 -8.84 10.18 -1.18
CA VAL A 88 -7.52 9.59 -1.42
C VAL A 88 -7.58 8.08 -1.21
N VAL A 89 -7.14 7.31 -2.20
CA VAL A 89 -6.90 5.88 -2.06
C VAL A 89 -5.65 5.68 -1.22
N ALA A 90 -5.85 5.21 0.00
CA ALA A 90 -4.76 5.00 0.92
C ALA A 90 -4.15 3.60 0.80
N ASN A 91 -4.98 2.60 0.54
CA ASN A 91 -4.54 1.22 0.40
C ASN A 91 -5.52 0.42 -0.46
N VAL A 92 -5.04 -0.69 -1.03
CA VAL A 92 -5.86 -1.68 -1.71
C VAL A 92 -5.49 -3.07 -1.18
N THR A 93 -6.50 -3.79 -0.71
CA THR A 93 -6.34 -5.18 -0.26
C THR A 93 -6.92 -6.11 -1.30
N PHE A 94 -6.14 -7.13 -1.67
CA PHE A 94 -6.54 -8.20 -2.57
C PHE A 94 -6.82 -9.46 -1.76
N ALA A 95 -7.90 -10.17 -2.08
CA ALA A 95 -8.16 -11.50 -1.56
C ALA A 95 -7.10 -12.49 -2.08
N SER A 96 -6.92 -13.60 -1.36
CA SER A 96 -5.93 -14.63 -1.70
C SER A 96 -6.15 -15.31 -3.06
N SER A 97 -7.31 -15.13 -3.70
CA SER A 97 -7.59 -15.61 -5.06
C SER A 97 -6.98 -14.73 -6.16
N LEU A 98 -6.44 -13.56 -5.80
CA LEU A 98 -5.86 -12.60 -6.72
C LEU A 98 -4.37 -12.42 -6.44
N GLU A 99 -3.63 -12.11 -7.48
CA GLU A 99 -2.33 -11.46 -7.36
C GLU A 99 -2.50 -10.03 -7.87
N GLY A 100 -2.11 -9.05 -7.05
CA GLY A 100 -2.39 -7.65 -7.34
C GLY A 100 -1.30 -6.71 -6.86
N THR A 101 -1.29 -5.51 -7.43
CA THR A 101 -0.40 -4.42 -7.07
C THR A 101 -1.16 -3.11 -7.11
N PHE A 102 -0.81 -2.24 -6.17
CA PHE A 102 -1.33 -0.89 -6.07
C PHE A 102 -0.16 0.09 -6.06
N ILE A 103 -0.24 1.10 -6.93
CA ILE A 103 0.75 2.18 -6.97
C ILE A 103 -0.02 3.50 -6.99
N ARG A 104 0.33 4.38 -6.06
CA ARG A 104 -0.20 5.72 -6.00
C ARG A 104 0.85 6.75 -6.39
N GLN A 105 0.48 7.63 -7.31
CA GLN A 105 1.22 8.84 -7.64
C GLN A 105 0.19 9.95 -7.78
N ALA A 106 -0.02 10.69 -6.69
CA ALA A 106 -1.05 11.73 -6.63
C ALA A 106 -0.98 12.66 -7.87
N PRO A 107 -2.12 12.98 -8.50
CA PRO A 107 -3.50 12.73 -8.07
C PRO A 107 -4.11 11.42 -8.64
N ARG A 108 -3.29 10.40 -8.93
CA ARG A 108 -3.73 9.17 -9.58
C ARG A 108 -3.30 7.93 -8.78
N ALA A 109 -4.13 6.91 -8.85
CA ALA A 109 -3.86 5.61 -8.25
C ALA A 109 -4.13 4.51 -9.29
N ALA A 110 -3.15 3.64 -9.50
CA ALA A 110 -3.23 2.49 -10.38
C ALA A 110 -3.41 1.22 -9.56
N ILE A 111 -4.35 0.39 -9.97
CA ILE A 111 -4.69 -0.90 -9.36
C ILE A 111 -4.61 -1.94 -10.47
N SER A 112 -3.68 -2.88 -10.37
CA SER A 112 -3.53 -3.98 -11.33
C SER A 112 -3.72 -5.30 -10.60
N PHE A 113 -4.45 -6.23 -11.21
CA PHE A 113 -4.64 -7.56 -10.62
C PHE A 113 -4.92 -8.62 -11.68
N VAL A 114 -4.65 -9.87 -11.31
CA VAL A 114 -4.99 -11.08 -12.05
C VAL A 114 -5.52 -12.16 -11.10
N THR A 115 -6.42 -13.01 -11.58
CA THR A 115 -6.90 -14.18 -10.85
C THR A 115 -5.83 -15.27 -10.86
N GLN A 116 -5.57 -15.90 -9.72
CA GLN A 116 -4.57 -16.98 -9.63
C GLN A 116 -5.03 -18.28 -10.30
N ALA A 117 -6.34 -18.44 -10.48
CA ALA A 117 -6.95 -19.52 -11.24
C ALA A 117 -7.68 -18.96 -12.46
N ASP A 118 -7.89 -19.80 -13.48
CA ASP A 118 -8.79 -19.49 -14.60
C ASP A 118 -10.25 -19.48 -14.12
N SER A 119 -10.64 -18.36 -13.49
CA SER A 119 -11.95 -18.15 -12.90
C SER A 119 -12.28 -16.67 -12.89
N ALA A 120 -13.57 -16.32 -12.86
CA ALA A 120 -14.00 -14.93 -12.74
C ALA A 120 -13.46 -14.29 -11.45
N VAL A 121 -13.28 -12.98 -11.46
CA VAL A 121 -12.94 -12.18 -10.28
C VAL A 121 -14.07 -12.33 -9.25
N PRO A 122 -13.82 -12.86 -8.03
CA PRO A 122 -14.88 -13.00 -7.04
C PRO A 122 -15.37 -11.64 -6.53
N GLY A 123 -16.66 -11.53 -6.21
CA GLY A 123 -17.20 -10.34 -5.55
C GLY A 123 -16.52 -10.10 -4.19
N GLY A 124 -16.22 -8.84 -3.87
CA GLY A 124 -15.55 -8.45 -2.64
C GLY A 124 -14.05 -8.77 -2.60
N ALA A 125 -13.46 -9.33 -3.66
CA ALA A 125 -12.07 -9.74 -3.69
C ALA A 125 -11.07 -8.56 -3.72
N ILE A 126 -11.53 -7.34 -3.97
CA ILE A 126 -10.70 -6.14 -4.01
C ILE A 126 -11.37 -5.07 -3.14
N GLN A 127 -10.70 -4.71 -2.04
CA GLN A 127 -11.14 -3.68 -1.11
C GLN A 127 -10.23 -2.46 -1.22
N VAL A 128 -10.81 -1.30 -1.47
CA VAL A 128 -10.12 -0.02 -1.63
C VAL A 128 -10.40 0.83 -0.39
N ALA A 129 -9.36 1.11 0.38
CA ALA A 129 -9.46 1.99 1.54
C ALA A 129 -9.31 3.45 1.10
N VAL A 130 -10.36 4.24 1.31
CA VAL A 130 -10.41 5.66 0.95
C VAL A 130 -10.43 6.52 2.20
N THR A 131 -9.63 7.57 2.21
CA THR A 131 -9.72 8.65 3.21
C THR A 131 -10.28 9.92 2.56
N GLY A 132 -10.92 10.78 3.34
CA GLY A 132 -11.67 11.92 2.80
C GLY A 132 -13.01 11.49 2.19
N ALA A 133 -13.52 12.27 1.24
CA ALA A 133 -14.81 12.01 0.59
C ALA A 133 -14.66 10.98 -0.53
N SER A 134 -15.31 9.82 -0.43
CA SER A 134 -15.21 8.76 -1.44
C SER A 134 -15.78 9.14 -2.82
N SER A 135 -16.65 10.16 -2.89
CA SER A 135 -17.06 10.79 -4.15
C SER A 135 -15.90 11.40 -4.93
N GLY A 136 -14.79 11.71 -4.25
CA GLY A 136 -13.57 12.24 -4.84
C GLY A 136 -12.62 11.22 -5.45
N VAL A 137 -12.95 9.91 -5.38
CA VAL A 137 -12.18 8.85 -6.03
C VAL A 137 -13.00 8.33 -7.20
N VAL A 138 -12.59 8.68 -8.42
CA VAL A 138 -13.33 8.38 -9.64
C VAL A 138 -12.56 7.38 -10.49
N LEU A 139 -13.22 6.30 -10.91
CA LEU A 139 -12.68 5.37 -11.90
C LEU A 139 -12.62 6.06 -13.27
N THR A 140 -11.41 6.23 -13.79
CA THR A 140 -11.15 6.93 -15.05
C THR A 140 -10.91 5.97 -16.21
N THR A 141 -10.27 4.83 -15.94
CA THR A 141 -9.96 3.83 -16.97
C THR A 141 -9.96 2.44 -16.37
N ALA A 142 -10.45 1.47 -17.12
CA ALA A 142 -10.29 0.05 -16.84
C ALA A 142 -9.99 -0.69 -18.14
N ASN A 143 -8.85 -1.36 -18.19
CA ASN A 143 -8.47 -2.25 -19.28
C ASN A 143 -8.42 -3.67 -18.71
N CYS A 144 -9.28 -4.55 -19.20
CA CYS A 144 -9.40 -5.91 -18.67
C CYS A 144 -9.15 -6.94 -19.75
N VAL A 145 -8.69 -8.11 -19.32
CA VAL A 145 -8.36 -9.24 -20.18
C VAL A 145 -9.06 -10.52 -19.73
N ASP A 146 -9.30 -11.42 -20.67
CA ASP A 146 -9.85 -12.75 -20.43
C ASP A 146 -8.76 -13.81 -20.15
N ALA A 147 -9.15 -15.09 -20.11
CA ALA A 147 -8.26 -16.22 -19.88
C ALA A 147 -7.19 -16.42 -20.97
N ALA A 148 -7.44 -15.94 -22.19
CA ALA A 148 -6.47 -15.96 -23.28
C ALA A 148 -5.58 -14.70 -23.30
N GLY A 149 -5.79 -13.77 -22.38
CA GLY A 149 -5.14 -12.45 -22.38
C GLY A 149 -5.73 -11.50 -23.44
N ALA A 150 -6.88 -11.84 -24.03
CA ALA A 150 -7.54 -10.98 -25.02
C ALA A 150 -8.32 -9.86 -24.32
N PRO A 151 -8.37 -8.64 -24.88
CA PRO A 151 -9.12 -7.54 -24.30
C PRO A 151 -10.61 -7.85 -24.18
N VAL A 152 -11.20 -7.57 -23.02
CA VAL A 152 -12.65 -7.66 -22.79
C VAL A 152 -13.28 -6.29 -23.05
N THR A 153 -14.00 -6.17 -24.17
CA THR A 153 -14.74 -4.94 -24.48
C THR A 153 -15.95 -4.82 -23.56
N ASN A 154 -16.07 -3.72 -22.82
CA ASN A 154 -17.14 -3.46 -21.84
C ASN A 154 -17.05 -4.29 -20.55
N ALA A 155 -15.83 -4.52 -20.04
CA ALA A 155 -15.67 -5.02 -18.68
C ALA A 155 -16.43 -4.10 -17.70
N ASN A 156 -17.45 -4.63 -17.04
CA ASN A 156 -18.26 -3.88 -16.09
C ASN A 156 -17.45 -3.65 -14.81
N VAL A 157 -16.66 -2.57 -14.76
CA VAL A 157 -15.81 -2.25 -13.60
C VAL A 157 -16.37 -1.01 -12.89
N SER A 158 -16.53 -1.10 -11.57
CA SER A 158 -17.04 0.00 -10.75
C SER A 158 -16.42 0.03 -9.36
N LEU A 159 -16.34 1.22 -8.77
CA LEU A 159 -16.00 1.40 -7.36
C LEU A 159 -17.32 1.66 -6.61
N ARG A 160 -17.70 0.76 -5.69
CA ARG A 160 -18.99 0.81 -4.99
C ARG A 160 -18.89 0.77 -3.49
#